data_AF-W7DTD4-F1
#
_entry.id   AF-W7DTD4-F1
#
_cell.length_a   1.000
_cell.length_b   1.000
_cell.length_c   1.000
_cell.angle_alpha   90.00
_cell.angle_beta   90.00
_cell.angle_gamma   90.00
#
_symmetry.space_group_name_H-M   'P 1'
#
loop_
_entity.id
_entity.type
_entity.pdbx_description
1 polymer ?
#
loop_
_entity_poly.entity_id
_entity_poly.type
_entity_poly.pdbx_seq_one_letter_code
_entity_poly.pdbx_strand_id
1 'polypeptide(L)'
;METIRGIDYIVIGLTALFIYLIGIQLIEWKFSKKLTIIIYVLYFACLIFLLFGKASHVQGVSFQTFDFILPFLEGNLRVITLGNIILFMPIGFLFYPLRFIPALMLALCLIFTVEGLQFIFSLGYFDTGDIFLNVLGIMLGYLLIQMNLVIFKHTNLVKSQ
;
A
#
# COMPACT_ATOMS: atom_id res chain seq x y z
N MET A 1 -29.13 5.20 7.23
CA MET A 1 -28.89 5.37 5.77
C MET A 1 -28.09 6.64 5.47
N GLU A 2 -28.15 7.71 6.27
CA GLU A 2 -27.37 8.93 6.01
C GLU A 2 -25.86 8.80 6.30
N THR A 3 -25.47 8.01 7.31
CA THR A 3 -24.06 7.76 7.66
C THR A 3 -23.26 7.05 6.58
N ILE A 4 -23.89 6.11 5.85
CA ILE A 4 -23.25 5.38 4.74
C ILE A 4 -22.91 6.35 3.60
N ARG A 5 -23.83 7.27 3.27
CA ARG A 5 -23.59 8.28 2.23
C ARG A 5 -22.47 9.25 2.61
N GLY A 6 -22.34 9.60 3.89
CA GLY A 6 -21.28 10.49 4.38
C GLY A 6 -19.86 9.92 4.18
N ILE A 7 -19.69 8.62 4.42
CA ILE A 7 -18.41 7.92 4.20
C ILE A 7 -18.05 7.93 2.71
N ASP A 8 -19.02 7.68 1.83
CA ASP A 8 -18.81 7.69 0.39
C ASP A 8 -18.30 9.05 -0.11
N TYR A 9 -18.88 10.16 0.37
CA TYR A 9 -18.42 11.51 0.02
C TYR A 9 -17.00 11.81 0.53
N ILE A 10 -16.64 11.32 1.73
CA ILE A 10 -15.29 11.46 2.27
C ILE A 10 -14.28 10.70 1.41
N VAL A 11 -14.60 9.47 0.99
CA VAL A 11 -13.74 8.67 0.12
C VAL A 11 -13.56 9.34 -1.25
N ILE A 12 -14.64 9.86 -1.84
CA ILE A 12 -14.57 10.61 -3.11
C ILE A 12 -13.71 11.87 -2.95
N GLY A 13 -13.87 12.61 -1.84
CA GLY A 13 -13.06 13.80 -1.56
C GLY A 13 -11.57 13.49 -1.38
N LEU A 14 -11.23 12.43 -0.65
CA LEU A 14 -9.85 12.00 -0.45
C LEU A 14 -9.21 11.52 -1.76
N THR A 15 -9.93 10.72 -2.55
CA THR A 15 -9.43 10.24 -3.85
C THR A 15 -9.21 11.39 -4.83
N ALA A 16 -10.14 12.36 -4.90
CA ALA A 16 -9.96 13.57 -5.69
C ALA A 16 -8.75 14.40 -5.24
N LEU A 17 -8.54 14.54 -3.92
CA LEU A 17 -7.37 15.23 -3.36
C LEU A 17 -6.06 14.53 -3.75
N PHE A 18 -5.98 13.21 -3.65
CA PHE A 18 -4.80 12.45 -4.08
C PHE A 18 -4.50 12.66 -5.56
N ILE A 19 -5.52 12.56 -6.43
CA ILE A 19 -5.36 12.78 -7.87
C ILE A 19 -4.86 14.20 -8.15
N TYR A 20 -5.43 15.21 -7.49
CA TYR A 20 -5.01 16.60 -7.64
C TYR A 20 -3.55 16.81 -7.23
N LEU A 21 -3.15 16.31 -6.06
CA LEU A 21 -1.77 16.44 -5.56
C LEU A 21 -0.75 15.72 -6.46
N ILE A 22 -1.09 14.53 -6.96
CA ILE A 22 -0.27 13.81 -7.93
C ILE A 22 -0.22 14.58 -9.26
N GLY A 23 -1.35 15.09 -9.72
CA GLY A 23 -1.47 15.89 -10.95
C GLY A 23 -0.56 17.12 -10.93
N ILE A 24 -0.48 17.84 -9.82
CA ILE A 24 0.47 18.96 -9.66
C ILE A 24 1.92 18.50 -9.87
N GLN A 25 2.32 17.35 -9.31
CA GLN A 25 3.69 16.86 -9.49
C GLN A 25 3.98 16.41 -10.92
N LEU A 26 2.99 15.83 -11.60
CA LEU A 26 3.12 15.37 -12.98
C LEU A 26 3.15 16.53 -14.00
N ILE A 27 2.34 17.57 -13.80
CA ILE A 27 2.28 18.73 -14.71
C ILE A 27 3.57 19.54 -14.64
N GLU A 28 4.09 19.78 -13.43
CA GLU A 28 5.29 20.58 -13.22
C GLU A 28 6.59 19.85 -13.60
N TRP A 29 6.53 18.53 -13.88
CA TRP A 29 7.69 17.65 -14.09
C TRP A 29 8.79 17.78 -13.01
N LYS A 30 8.45 18.37 -11.86
CA LYS A 30 9.34 18.69 -10.74
C LYS A 30 8.74 18.12 -9.46
N PHE A 31 9.37 17.06 -8.96
CA PHE A 31 9.01 16.46 -7.68
C PHE A 31 9.45 17.38 -6.52
N SER A 32 8.51 18.18 -6.01
CA SER A 32 8.78 19.00 -4.83
C SER A 32 8.77 18.14 -3.57
N LYS A 33 9.88 18.15 -2.83
CA LYS A 33 10.03 17.35 -1.60
C LYS A 33 8.91 17.62 -0.59
N LYS A 34 8.49 18.89 -0.46
CA LYS A 34 7.41 19.30 0.45
C LYS A 34 6.09 18.62 0.10
N LEU A 35 5.69 18.62 -1.18
CA LEU A 35 4.41 18.04 -1.59
C LEU A 35 4.45 16.51 -1.54
N THR A 36 5.59 15.89 -1.85
CA THR A 36 5.78 14.44 -1.64
C THR A 36 5.60 14.07 -0.17
N ILE A 37 6.18 14.83 0.77
CA ILE A 37 5.99 14.60 2.22
C ILE A 37 4.51 14.72 2.60
N ILE A 38 3.81 15.76 2.12
CA ILE A 38 2.38 15.95 2.39
C ILE A 38 1.55 14.75 1.89
N ILE A 39 1.83 14.27 0.67
CA ILE A 39 1.15 13.09 0.12
C ILE A 39 1.39 11.87 1.02
N TYR A 40 2.63 11.61 1.45
CA TYR A 40 2.91 10.47 2.33
C TYR A 40 2.24 10.60 3.69
N VAL A 41 2.20 11.80 4.29
CA VAL A 41 1.50 12.04 5.56
C VAL A 41 0.00 11.74 5.42
N LEU A 42 -0.63 12.26 4.37
CA LEU A 42 -2.05 11.98 4.09
C LEU A 42 -2.30 10.50 3.80
N TYR A 43 -1.39 9.86 3.05
CA TYR A 43 -1.43 8.43 2.75
C TYR A 43 -1.35 7.58 4.02
N PHE A 44 -0.37 7.81 4.90
CA PHE A 44 -0.25 7.06 6.15
C PHE A 44 -1.42 7.31 7.10
N ALA A 45 -1.95 8.54 7.16
CA ALA A 45 -3.15 8.83 7.94
C ALA A 45 -4.37 8.04 7.43
N CYS A 46 -4.58 8.01 6.11
CA CYS A 46 -5.63 7.22 5.47
C CYS A 46 -5.43 5.72 5.71
N LEU A 47 -4.19 5.23 5.58
CA LEU A 47 -3.84 3.83 5.80
C LEU A 47 -4.18 3.40 7.24
N ILE A 48 -3.77 4.17 8.25
CA ILE A 48 -4.09 3.90 9.65
C ILE A 48 -5.61 3.90 9.87
N PHE A 49 -6.32 4.87 9.30
CA PHE A 49 -7.78 4.92 9.41
C PHE A 49 -8.45 3.68 8.77
N LEU A 50 -7.97 3.22 7.60
CA LEU A 50 -8.52 2.04 6.92
C LEU A 50 -8.19 0.73 7.66
N LEU A 51 -6.99 0.62 8.23
CA LEU A 51 -6.54 -0.57 8.96
C LEU A 51 -7.20 -0.70 10.33
N PHE A 52 -7.37 0.40 11.07
CA PHE A 52 -7.82 0.37 12.47
C PHE A 52 -9.24 0.93 12.66
N GLY A 53 -9.82 1.58 11.65
CA GLY A 53 -11.17 2.14 11.71
C GLY A 53 -12.30 1.13 11.53
N LYS A 54 -11.99 -0.13 11.22
CA LYS A 54 -12.99 -1.20 11.14
C LYS A 54 -13.36 -1.65 12.56
N ALA A 55 -14.56 -1.28 13.00
CA ALA A 55 -15.16 -1.79 14.23
C ALA A 55 -15.77 -3.19 14.00
N SER A 56 -14.94 -4.21 13.80
CA SER A 56 -15.42 -5.60 13.84
C SER A 56 -15.07 -6.20 15.20
N HIS A 57 -16.05 -6.36 16.09
CA HIS A 57 -15.86 -7.07 17.38
C HIS A 57 -15.65 -8.59 17.19
N VAL A 58 -15.26 -9.02 16.00
CA VAL A 58 -15.11 -10.41 15.62
C VAL A 58 -13.62 -10.66 15.39
N GLN A 59 -13.05 -11.50 16.24
CA GLN A 59 -11.68 -11.97 16.14
C GLN A 59 -11.64 -13.41 15.61
N GLY A 60 -10.59 -13.71 14.87
CA GLY A 60 -10.25 -15.08 14.51
C GLY A 60 -8.89 -15.16 13.84
N VAL A 61 -8.45 -16.38 13.60
CA VAL A 61 -7.19 -16.67 12.90
C VAL A 61 -7.52 -17.46 11.65
N SER A 62 -7.07 -16.96 10.51
CA SER A 62 -7.21 -17.61 9.21
C SER A 62 -5.81 -17.97 8.72
N PHE A 63 -5.57 -19.27 8.54
CA PHE A 63 -4.33 -19.78 7.96
C PHE A 63 -4.49 -20.09 6.46
N GLN A 64 -5.54 -19.55 5.84
CA GLN A 64 -5.91 -19.81 4.45
C GLN A 64 -5.12 -18.92 3.50
N THR A 65 -3.80 -19.10 3.49
CA THR A 65 -2.85 -18.24 2.78
C THR A 65 -3.14 -18.10 1.29
N PHE A 66 -3.69 -19.12 0.64
CA PHE A 66 -3.85 -19.18 -0.82
C PHE A 66 -5.30 -19.30 -1.29
N ASP A 67 -6.27 -19.15 -0.39
CA ASP A 67 -7.69 -19.31 -0.74
C ASP A 67 -8.20 -18.19 -1.66
N PHE A 68 -7.39 -17.14 -1.84
CA PHE A 68 -7.64 -16.10 -2.83
C PHE A 68 -7.38 -16.56 -4.28
N ILE A 69 -6.64 -17.65 -4.53
CA ILE A 69 -6.22 -18.08 -5.88
C ILE A 69 -7.41 -18.55 -6.72
N LEU A 70 -8.29 -19.38 -6.16
CA LEU A 70 -9.46 -19.91 -6.87
C LEU A 70 -10.42 -18.78 -7.30
N PRO A 71 -10.87 -17.88 -6.39
CA PRO A 71 -11.67 -16.72 -6.77
C PRO A 71 -10.98 -15.80 -7.79
N PHE A 72 -9.64 -15.68 -7.72
CA PHE A 72 -8.86 -14.90 -8.67
C PHE A 72 -8.91 -15.51 -10.08
N LEU A 73 -8.73 -16.82 -10.21
CA LEU A 73 -8.78 -17.54 -11.49
C LEU A 73 -10.20 -17.57 -12.09
N GLU A 74 -11.23 -17.56 -11.25
CA GLU A 74 -12.63 -17.47 -11.65
C GLU A 74 -13.03 -16.06 -12.14
N GLY A 75 -12.12 -15.10 -12.14
CA GLY A 75 -12.40 -13.71 -12.53
C GLY A 75 -13.21 -12.95 -11.49
N ASN A 76 -13.47 -13.54 -10.32
CA ASN A 76 -14.09 -12.90 -9.17
C ASN A 76 -13.01 -12.14 -8.40
N LEU A 77 -12.32 -11.24 -9.12
CA LEU A 77 -11.33 -10.29 -8.61
C LEU A 77 -11.98 -9.48 -7.50
N ARG A 78 -11.95 -10.02 -6.28
CA ARG A 78 -12.40 -9.28 -5.11
C ARG A 78 -11.53 -8.04 -5.05
N VAL A 79 -12.21 -6.90 -4.96
CA VAL A 79 -11.64 -5.58 -4.62
C VAL A 79 -10.68 -5.68 -3.41
N ILE A 80 -10.88 -6.67 -2.55
CA ILE A 80 -10.08 -6.96 -1.36
C ILE A 80 -8.65 -7.41 -1.72
N THR A 81 -8.47 -8.35 -2.65
CA THR A 81 -7.15 -8.98 -2.93
C THR A 81 -6.18 -8.01 -3.60
N LEU A 82 -6.64 -7.31 -4.64
CA LEU A 82 -5.83 -6.27 -5.31
C LEU A 82 -5.75 -5.00 -4.46
N GLY A 83 -6.79 -4.69 -3.69
CA GLY A 83 -6.83 -3.54 -2.80
C GLY A 83 -5.68 -3.57 -1.79
N ASN A 84 -5.44 -4.72 -1.17
CA ASN A 84 -4.34 -4.93 -0.23
C ASN A 84 -2.96 -4.70 -0.89
N ILE A 85 -2.71 -5.29 -2.07
CA ILE A 85 -1.45 -5.10 -2.81
C ILE A 85 -1.22 -3.62 -3.14
N ILE A 86 -2.23 -2.95 -3.73
CA ILE A 86 -2.13 -1.56 -4.17
C ILE A 86 -1.97 -0.62 -2.97
N LEU A 87 -2.68 -0.89 -1.88
CA LEU A 87 -2.67 -0.08 -0.67
C LEU A 87 -1.28 -0.04 -0.03
N PHE A 88 -0.55 -1.16 0.00
CA PHE A 88 0.77 -1.25 0.61
C PHE A 88 1.95 -0.93 -0.34
N MET A 89 1.70 -0.86 -1.66
CA MET A 89 2.72 -0.57 -2.66
C MET A 89 3.52 0.73 -2.43
N PRO A 90 2.91 1.87 -2.05
CA PRO A 90 3.65 3.11 -1.81
C PRO A 90 4.70 3.01 -0.69
N ILE A 91 4.51 2.13 0.31
CA ILE A 91 5.51 1.89 1.36
C ILE A 91 6.80 1.34 0.75
N GLY A 92 6.69 0.48 -0.26
CA GLY A 92 7.83 -0.10 -0.97
C GLY A 92 8.76 0.94 -1.60
N PHE A 93 8.22 2.08 -2.03
CA PHE A 93 9.05 3.16 -2.57
C PHE A 93 10.02 3.75 -1.55
N LEU A 94 9.66 3.71 -0.26
CA LEU A 94 10.54 4.18 0.83
C LEU A 94 11.72 3.23 1.07
N PHE A 95 11.63 1.98 0.60
CA PHE A 95 12.66 0.97 0.80
C PHE A 95 13.76 1.03 -0.28
N TYR A 96 13.73 2.03 -1.18
CA TYR A 96 14.71 2.19 -2.24
C TYR A 96 16.21 2.17 -1.81
N PRO A 97 16.63 2.64 -0.61
CA PRO A 97 18.05 2.59 -0.25
C PRO A 97 18.47 1.21 0.27
N LEU A 98 17.52 0.31 0.54
CA LEU A 98 17.79 -1.01 1.11
C LEU A 98 18.17 -2.01 0.02
N ARG A 99 18.95 -3.03 0.41
CA ARG A 99 19.14 -4.24 -0.40
C ARG A 99 17.89 -5.11 -0.34
N PHE A 100 17.74 -6.02 -1.31
CA PHE A 100 16.56 -6.89 -1.44
C PHE A 100 16.22 -7.66 -0.15
N ILE A 101 17.21 -8.32 0.48
CA ILE A 101 16.96 -9.13 1.69
C ILE A 101 16.55 -8.26 2.88
N PRO A 102 17.26 -7.17 3.25
CA PRO A 102 16.79 -6.24 4.27
C PRO A 102 15.40 -5.64 3.98
N ALA A 103 15.11 -5.30 2.72
CA ALA A 103 13.80 -4.78 2.32
C ALA A 103 12.68 -5.81 2.57
N LEU A 104 12.92 -7.07 2.20
CA LEU A 104 11.99 -8.17 2.43
C LEU A 104 11.77 -8.44 3.93
N MET A 105 12.85 -8.46 4.73
CA MET A 105 12.74 -8.66 6.18
C MET A 105 11.99 -7.51 6.85
N LEU A 106 12.23 -6.27 6.43
CA LEU A 106 11.52 -5.11 6.95
C LEU A 106 10.04 -5.14 6.55
N ALA A 107 9.73 -5.52 5.31
CA ALA A 107 8.34 -5.69 4.84
C ALA A 107 7.61 -6.73 5.69
N LEU A 108 8.21 -7.91 5.90
CA LEU A 108 7.66 -8.95 6.76
C LEU A 108 7.42 -8.42 8.18
N CYS A 109 8.44 -7.83 8.81
CA CYS A 109 8.34 -7.30 10.17
C CYS A 109 7.21 -6.27 10.31
N LEU A 110 7.10 -5.34 9.34
CA LEU A 110 6.07 -4.30 9.33
C LEU A 110 4.67 -4.91 9.22
N ILE A 111 4.45 -5.83 8.28
CA ILE A 111 3.14 -6.46 8.08
C ILE A 111 2.76 -7.35 9.26
N PHE A 112 3.68 -8.15 9.80
CA PHE A 112 3.43 -8.92 11.02
C PHE A 112 3.05 -8.02 12.21
N THR A 113 3.66 -6.85 12.32
CA THR A 113 3.32 -5.87 13.35
C THR A 113 1.91 -5.32 13.14
N VAL A 114 1.55 -4.96 11.90
CA VAL A 114 0.21 -4.43 11.58
C VAL A 114 -0.88 -5.46 11.89
N GLU A 115 -0.76 -6.67 11.34
CA GLU A 115 -1.73 -7.75 11.54
C GLU A 115 -1.79 -8.19 13.02
N GLY A 116 -0.63 -8.24 13.68
CA GLY A 116 -0.54 -8.52 15.12
C GLY A 116 -1.25 -7.47 15.96
N LEU A 117 -1.10 -6.18 15.64
CA LEU A 117 -1.82 -5.11 16.33
C LEU A 117 -3.32 -5.19 16.06
N GLN A 118 -3.75 -5.44 14.82
CA GLN A 118 -5.17 -5.60 14.50
C GLN A 118 -5.78 -6.79 15.25
N PHE A 119 -5.04 -7.89 15.39
CA PHE A 119 -5.45 -9.03 16.19
C PHE A 119 -5.57 -8.68 17.68
N ILE A 120 -4.55 -8.06 18.28
CA ILE A 120 -4.52 -7.67 19.70
C ILE A 120 -5.67 -6.71 20.04
N PHE A 121 -5.91 -5.71 19.18
CA PHE A 121 -6.97 -4.72 19.40
C PHE A 121 -8.38 -5.21 19.04
N SER A 122 -8.53 -6.49 18.65
CA SER A 122 -9.81 -7.04 18.23
C SER A 122 -10.43 -6.32 17.02
N LEU A 123 -9.60 -5.80 16.12
CA LEU A 123 -10.01 -4.99 14.97
C LEU A 123 -10.05 -5.78 13.66
N GLY A 124 -9.65 -7.07 13.68
CA GLY A 124 -9.64 -7.90 12.49
C GLY A 124 -9.25 -9.35 12.76
N TYR A 125 -9.19 -10.11 11.67
CA TYR A 125 -8.67 -11.48 11.64
C TYR A 125 -7.17 -11.45 11.40
N PHE A 126 -6.43 -12.31 12.09
CA PHE A 126 -5.04 -12.57 11.73
C PHE A 126 -5.06 -13.52 10.52
N ASP A 127 -4.94 -12.96 9.31
CA ASP A 127 -5.01 -13.71 8.05
C ASP A 127 -3.63 -13.80 7.39
N THR A 128 -3.12 -15.02 7.24
CA THR A 128 -1.82 -15.25 6.60
C THR A 128 -1.83 -14.94 5.09
N GLY A 129 -3.00 -14.99 4.45
CA GLY A 129 -3.19 -14.54 3.07
C GLY A 129 -3.01 -13.03 2.94
N ASP A 130 -3.56 -12.26 3.87
CA ASP A 130 -3.37 -10.80 3.91
C ASP A 130 -1.91 -10.44 4.17
N ILE A 131 -1.22 -11.17 5.07
CA ILE A 131 0.23 -11.01 5.26
C ILE A 131 0.97 -11.18 3.93
N PHE A 132 0.68 -12.25 3.19
CA PHE A 132 1.34 -12.53 1.92
C PHE A 132 1.08 -11.44 0.88
N LEU A 133 -0.17 -11.02 0.71
CA LEU A 133 -0.58 -10.00 -0.26
C LEU A 133 0.00 -8.61 0.09
N ASN A 134 0.00 -8.24 1.35
CA ASN A 134 0.54 -6.96 1.82
C ASN A 134 2.05 -6.91 1.63
N VAL A 135 2.78 -7.98 1.97
CA VAL A 135 4.23 -8.08 1.71
C VAL A 135 4.51 -8.03 0.20
N LEU A 136 3.72 -8.73 -0.62
CA LEU A 136 3.82 -8.62 -2.08
C LEU A 136 3.62 -7.19 -2.56
N GLY A 137 2.64 -6.46 -2.03
CA GLY A 137 2.42 -5.05 -2.33
C GLY A 137 3.66 -4.20 -2.09
N ILE A 138 4.23 -4.29 -0.88
CA ILE A 138 5.46 -3.56 -0.52
C ILE A 138 6.61 -3.93 -1.46
N MET A 139 6.82 -5.23 -1.72
CA MET A 139 7.93 -5.69 -2.55
C MET A 139 7.78 -5.28 -4.03
N LEU A 140 6.55 -5.28 -4.57
CA LEU A 140 6.28 -4.75 -5.91
C LEU A 140 6.62 -3.25 -5.98
N GLY A 141 6.21 -2.46 -4.99
CA GLY A 141 6.59 -1.05 -4.91
C GLY A 141 8.11 -0.86 -4.88
N TYR A 142 8.81 -1.62 -4.04
CA TYR A 142 10.27 -1.60 -3.96
C TYR A 142 10.94 -1.94 -5.31
N LEU A 143 10.45 -2.96 -6.02
CA LEU A 143 11.02 -3.32 -7.33
C LEU A 143 10.77 -2.24 -8.37
N LEU A 144 9.58 -1.63 -8.39
CA LEU A 144 9.25 -0.55 -9.31
C LEU A 144 10.20 0.65 -9.14
N ILE A 145 10.49 1.06 -7.90
CA ILE A 145 11.41 2.19 -7.69
C ILE A 145 12.85 1.82 -8.07
N GLN A 146 13.30 0.61 -7.77
CA GLN A 146 14.64 0.15 -8.15
C GLN A 146 14.82 0.12 -9.68
N MET A 147 13.82 -0.38 -10.41
CA MET A 147 13.84 -0.37 -11.89
C MET A 147 13.96 1.05 -12.44
N ASN A 148 13.15 1.99 -11.93
CA ASN A 148 13.21 3.39 -12.34
C ASN A 148 14.58 4.03 -12.08
N LEU A 149 15.18 3.75 -10.91
CA LEU A 149 16.52 4.26 -10.55
C LEU A 149 17.61 3.70 -11.47
N VAL A 150 17.54 2.41 -11.82
CA VAL A 150 18.49 1.76 -12.75
C VAL A 150 18.38 2.39 -14.14
N ILE A 151 17.17 2.57 -14.66
CA ILE A 151 16.91 3.20 -15.97
C ILE A 151 17.46 4.64 -15.97
N PHE A 152 17.14 5.44 -14.96
CA PHE A 152 17.59 6.82 -14.86
C PHE A 152 19.12 6.94 -14.81
N LYS A 153 19.78 6.05 -14.05
CA LYS A 153 21.25 6.01 -14.00
C LYS A 153 21.86 5.68 -15.37
N HIS A 154 21.29 4.73 -16.09
CA HIS A 154 21.75 4.36 -17.43
C HIS A 154 21.60 5.51 -18.44
N THR A 155 20.45 6.20 -18.45
CA THR A 155 20.20 7.33 -19.36
C THR A 155 21.17 8.50 -19.13
N ASN A 156 21.52 8.80 -17.87
CA ASN A 156 22.46 9.87 -17.56
C ASN A 156 23.90 9.52 -17.94
N LEU A 157 24.30 8.24 -17.83
CA LEU A 157 25.64 7.80 -18.26
C LEU A 157 25.82 7.96 -19.77
N VAL A 158 24.82 7.58 -20.58
CA VAL A 158 24.85 7.73 -22.05
C VAL A 158 24.92 9.19 -22.49
N LYS A 159 24.31 10.13 -21.74
CA LYS A 159 24.38 11.58 -22.05
C LYS A 159 25.71 12.23 -21.65
N SER A 160 26.54 11.56 -20.85
CA SER A 160 27.81 12.10 -20.34
C SER A 160 29.04 11.67 -21.14
N GLN A 161 28.86 10.79 -22.14
CA GLN A 161 29.85 10.34 -23.10
C GLN A 161 29.66 11.09 -24.43
#